data_AF-A0AAC9RRA0-F1
#
_entry.id   AF-A0AAC9RRA0-F1
#
_cell.length_a   1.000
_cell.length_b   1.000
_cell.length_c   1.000
_cell.angle_alpha   90.00
_cell.angle_beta   90.00
_cell.angle_gamma   90.00
#
_symmetry.space_group_name_H-M   'P 1'
#
loop_
_entity.id
_entity.type
_entity.pdbx_description
1 polymer ?
#
loop_
_entity_poly.entity_id
_entity_poly.type
_entity_poly.pdbx_seq_one_letter_code
_entity_poly.pdbx_strand_id
1 'polypeptide(L)'
;MDDLVNSMINKPHPSLIYQLADELFLNEAERRIFISNFIEEHQLSISSSVNVTGRFREKERQAFTLNDLIKLYKFYKDILFENTRSVIFGDIYYHGIILGANDNIIVFSMYESLEALIAELL
;
A
#
# COMPACT_ATOMS: atom_id res chain seq x y z
N MET A 1 15.74 10.12 -1.49
CA MET A 1 15.33 8.81 -0.96
C MET A 1 14.17 9.00 0.01
N ASP A 2 14.38 9.69 1.14
CA ASP A 2 13.34 9.87 2.18
C ASP A 2 12.05 10.53 1.65
N ASP A 3 12.16 11.60 0.85
CA ASP A 3 10.99 12.25 0.25
C ASP A 3 10.23 11.34 -0.73
N LEU A 4 10.95 10.48 -1.47
CA LEU A 4 10.34 9.55 -2.40
C LEU A 4 9.62 8.42 -1.67
N VAL A 5 10.22 7.89 -0.60
CA VAL A 5 9.58 6.89 0.28
C VAL A 5 8.35 7.49 0.96
N ASN A 6 8.45 8.72 1.48
CA ASN A 6 7.32 9.43 2.07
C ASN A 6 6.19 9.66 1.07
N SER A 7 6.51 9.89 -0.21
CA SER A 7 5.50 10.04 -1.27
C SER A 7 4.73 8.75 -1.58
N MET A 8 5.22 7.58 -1.13
CA MET A 8 4.49 6.31 -1.22
C MET A 8 3.36 6.21 -0.21
N ILE A 9 3.39 7.07 0.82
CA ILE A 9 2.34 7.17 1.82
C ILE A 9 1.25 8.08 1.24
N ASN A 10 0.02 7.58 1.21
CA ASN A 10 -1.18 8.27 0.70
C ASN A 10 -1.31 8.28 -0.82
N LYS A 11 -1.55 7.09 -1.40
CA LYS A 11 -1.96 6.88 -2.80
C LYS A 11 -0.96 7.50 -3.80
N PRO A 12 0.25 6.94 -3.90
CA PRO A 12 1.31 7.50 -4.75
C PRO A 12 0.90 7.56 -6.21
N HIS A 13 1.37 8.60 -6.90
CA HIS A 13 1.26 8.68 -8.34
C HIS A 13 2.10 7.55 -9.01
N PRO A 14 1.60 6.87 -10.07
CA PRO A 14 2.32 5.74 -10.69
C PRO A 14 3.76 6.03 -11.12
N SER A 15 4.06 7.27 -11.55
CA SER A 15 5.43 7.66 -11.91
C SER A 15 6.40 7.62 -10.74
N LEU A 16 5.94 7.94 -9.52
CA LEU A 16 6.75 7.90 -8.31
C LEU A 16 7.00 6.45 -7.87
N ILE A 17 6.01 5.57 -8.04
CA ILE A 17 6.17 4.13 -7.83
C ILE A 17 7.23 3.58 -8.79
N TYR A 18 7.18 3.98 -10.06
CA TYR A 18 8.16 3.57 -11.06
C TYR A 18 9.56 4.09 -10.71
N GLN A 19 9.69 5.37 -10.34
CA GLN A 19 10.97 5.94 -9.94
C GLN A 19 11.56 5.21 -8.72
N LEU A 20 10.74 4.95 -7.69
CA LEU A 20 11.22 4.24 -6.51
C LEU A 20 11.67 2.81 -6.86
N ALA A 21 10.94 2.13 -7.74
CA ALA A 21 11.32 0.81 -8.20
C ALA A 21 12.63 0.81 -9.00
N ASP A 22 12.92 1.86 -9.76
CA ASP A 22 14.18 2.02 -10.50
C ASP A 22 15.37 2.34 -9.55
N GLU A 23 15.12 3.11 -8.47
CA GLU A 23 16.13 3.40 -7.45
C GLU A 23 16.45 2.19 -6.55
N LEU A 24 15.48 1.30 -6.31
CA LEU A 24 15.63 0.17 -5.38
C LEU A 24 16.16 -1.12 -6.03
N PHE A 25 15.95 -1.32 -7.32
CA PHE A 25 16.22 -2.61 -7.98
C PHE A 25 17.04 -2.42 -9.24
N LEU A 26 18.00 -3.33 -9.48
CA LEU A 26 18.84 -3.26 -10.67
C LEU A 26 18.04 -3.49 -11.95
N ASN A 27 16.98 -4.30 -11.87
CA ASN A 27 16.11 -4.61 -13.00
C ASN A 27 14.75 -5.18 -12.56
N GLU A 28 13.84 -5.34 -13.53
CA GLU A 28 12.50 -5.88 -13.31
C GLU A 28 12.50 -7.31 -12.75
N ALA A 29 13.46 -8.17 -13.13
CA ALA A 29 13.47 -9.56 -12.69
C ALA A 29 13.81 -9.66 -11.20
N GLU A 30 14.82 -8.93 -10.74
CA GLU A 30 15.18 -8.82 -9.32
C GLU A 30 14.01 -8.28 -8.49
N ARG A 31 13.38 -7.19 -8.96
CA ARG A 31 12.20 -6.61 -8.31
C ARG A 31 11.06 -7.62 -8.16
N ARG A 32 10.76 -8.36 -9.22
CA ARG A 32 9.69 -9.39 -9.20
C ARG A 32 9.98 -10.44 -8.13
N ILE A 33 11.21 -10.95 -8.08
CA ILE A 33 11.63 -11.95 -7.08
C ILE A 33 11.48 -11.38 -5.68
N PHE A 34 12.00 -10.18 -5.44
CA PHE A 34 11.91 -9.54 -4.12
C PHE A 34 10.46 -9.36 -3.65
N ILE A 35 9.60 -8.81 -4.51
CA ILE A 35 8.17 -8.58 -4.18
C ILE A 35 7.45 -9.91 -3.96
N SER A 36 7.70 -10.92 -4.80
CA SER A 36 7.08 -12.25 -4.65
C SER A 36 7.49 -12.91 -3.32
N ASN A 37 8.77 -12.87 -2.97
CA ASN A 37 9.25 -13.39 -1.69
C ASN A 37 8.63 -12.63 -0.52
N PHE A 38 8.57 -11.29 -0.59
CA PHE A 38 7.94 -10.48 0.44
C PHE A 38 6.47 -10.86 0.66
N ILE A 39 5.70 -11.05 -0.42
CA ILE A 39 4.30 -11.49 -0.36
C ILE A 39 4.18 -12.87 0.28
N GLU A 40 5.03 -13.82 -0.12
CA GLU A 40 5.00 -15.18 0.40
C GLU A 40 5.37 -15.24 1.90
N GLU A 41 6.48 -14.61 2.27
CA GLU A 41 6.97 -14.55 3.65
C GLU A 41 5.94 -13.93 4.61
N HIS A 42 5.24 -12.90 4.16
CA HIS A 42 4.22 -12.20 4.94
C HIS A 42 2.82 -12.74 4.71
N GLN A 43 2.67 -13.78 3.88
CA GLN A 43 1.40 -14.41 3.52
C GLN A 43 0.35 -13.37 3.08
N LEU A 44 0.77 -12.39 2.29
CA LEU A 44 -0.13 -11.39 1.73
C LEU A 44 -0.88 -11.99 0.53
N SER A 45 -2.04 -11.44 0.22
CA SER A 45 -2.76 -11.77 -0.99
C SER A 45 -1.94 -11.36 -2.22
N ILE A 46 -1.93 -12.16 -3.28
CA ILE A 46 -1.17 -11.86 -4.52
C ILE A 46 -1.55 -10.49 -5.10
N SER A 47 -2.82 -10.08 -4.94
CA SER A 47 -3.34 -8.77 -5.35
C SER A 47 -2.71 -7.57 -4.63
N SER A 48 -1.96 -7.78 -3.54
CA SER A 48 -1.26 -6.71 -2.81
C SER A 48 -0.06 -6.13 -3.58
N SER A 49 0.46 -6.86 -4.58
CA SER A 49 1.52 -6.36 -5.48
C SER A 49 0.96 -5.64 -6.70
N VAL A 50 1.72 -4.64 -7.16
CA VAL A 50 1.54 -4.03 -8.48
C VAL A 50 2.51 -4.67 -9.45
N ASN A 51 2.02 -5.06 -10.64
CA ASN A 51 2.91 -5.35 -11.75
C ASN A 51 3.33 -4.00 -12.39
N VAL A 52 4.56 -3.53 -12.12
CA VAL A 52 5.04 -2.17 -12.42
C VAL A 52 5.32 -1.90 -13.91
N THR A 53 4.72 -2.68 -14.83
CA THR A 53 4.91 -2.49 -16.28
C THR A 53 4.12 -1.29 -16.83
N GLY A 54 3.36 -0.57 -15.99
CA GLY A 54 2.50 0.54 -16.40
C GLY A 54 1.33 0.12 -17.30
N ARG A 55 1.18 -1.18 -17.59
CA ARG A 55 0.07 -1.76 -18.35
C ARG A 55 -0.88 -2.45 -17.38
N PHE A 56 -1.69 -1.67 -16.70
CA PHE A 56 -2.75 -2.14 -15.81
C PHE A 56 -3.79 -2.95 -16.61
N ARG A 57 -3.59 -4.26 -16.76
CA ARG A 57 -4.73 -5.15 -17.06
C ARG A 57 -5.58 -5.21 -15.79
N GLU A 58 -6.91 -5.27 -15.91
CA GLU A 58 -7.81 -5.25 -14.73
C GLU A 58 -7.49 -6.32 -13.67
N LYS A 59 -6.80 -7.39 -14.10
CA LYS A 59 -6.40 -8.54 -13.28
C LYS A 59 -5.09 -8.35 -12.50
N GLU A 60 -4.40 -7.22 -12.66
CA GLU A 60 -3.08 -6.93 -12.05
C GLU A 60 -3.11 -5.68 -11.14
N ARG A 61 -4.31 -5.29 -10.70
CA ARG A 61 -4.55 -4.10 -9.87
C ARG A 61 -4.12 -4.34 -8.42
N GLN A 62 -3.54 -3.31 -7.81
CA GLN A 62 -3.25 -3.33 -6.38
C GLN A 62 -4.55 -3.31 -5.57
N ALA A 63 -4.79 -4.38 -4.81
CA ALA A 63 -5.91 -4.47 -3.89
C ALA A 63 -5.48 -5.24 -2.64
N PHE A 64 -5.89 -4.73 -1.49
CA PHE A 64 -5.55 -5.30 -0.19
C PHE A 64 -6.81 -5.76 0.52
N THR A 65 -6.81 -6.99 1.03
CA THR A 65 -7.84 -7.44 1.97
C THR A 65 -7.61 -6.81 3.35
N LEU A 66 -8.64 -6.81 4.21
CA LEU A 66 -8.46 -6.38 5.60
C LEU A 66 -7.37 -7.20 6.32
N ASN A 67 -7.25 -8.50 5.99
CA ASN A 67 -6.23 -9.36 6.58
C ASN A 67 -4.81 -8.93 6.17
N ASP A 68 -4.60 -8.55 4.91
CA ASP A 68 -3.31 -8.03 4.44
C ASP A 68 -2.92 -6.77 5.22
N LEU A 69 -3.87 -5.83 5.36
CA LEU A 69 -3.68 -4.58 6.11
C LEU A 69 -3.35 -4.84 7.58
N ILE A 70 -4.07 -5.76 8.23
CA ILE A 70 -3.83 -6.12 9.63
C ILE A 70 -2.43 -6.71 9.80
N LYS A 71 -1.96 -7.55 8.87
CA LYS A 71 -0.60 -8.11 8.91
C LYS A 71 0.44 -7.01 8.76
N LEU A 72 0.28 -6.13 7.77
CA LEU A 72 1.18 -4.99 7.57
C LEU A 72 1.27 -4.11 8.82
N TYR A 73 0.13 -3.81 9.45
CA TYR A 73 0.11 -3.08 10.71
C TYR A 73 0.89 -3.81 11.82
N LYS A 74 0.62 -5.11 12.03
CA LYS A 74 1.25 -5.87 13.12
C LYS A 74 2.77 -5.93 13.00
N PHE A 75 3.29 -6.09 11.78
CA PHE A 75 4.73 -6.26 11.55
C PHE A 75 5.47 -4.94 11.34
N TYR A 76 4.81 -3.93 10.77
CA TYR A 76 5.48 -2.75 10.24
C TYR A 76 4.94 -1.42 10.78
N LYS A 77 4.05 -1.41 11.79
CA LYS A 77 3.46 -0.16 12.31
C LYS A 77 4.48 0.94 12.62
N ASP A 78 5.63 0.59 13.21
CA ASP A 78 6.59 1.59 13.68
C ASP A 78 7.25 2.29 12.49
N ILE A 79 7.46 1.57 11.37
CA ILE A 79 7.99 2.11 10.13
C ILE A 79 6.89 2.87 9.36
N LEU A 80 5.71 2.25 9.23
CA LEU A 80 4.59 2.78 8.46
C LEU A 80 4.05 4.12 9.01
N PHE A 81 4.12 4.30 10.34
CA PHE A 81 3.56 5.46 11.03
C PHE A 81 4.63 6.34 11.69
N GLU A 82 5.90 6.20 11.30
CA GLU A 82 7.00 7.01 11.85
C GLU A 82 6.71 8.52 11.73
N ASN A 83 6.19 8.94 10.57
CA ASN A 83 5.97 10.36 10.23
C ASN A 83 4.52 10.67 9.82
N THR A 84 3.57 9.76 10.08
CA THR A 84 2.17 9.92 9.65
C THR A 84 1.22 9.24 10.64
N ARG A 85 -0.06 9.65 10.62
CA ARG A 85 -1.14 8.95 11.32
C ARG A 85 -2.03 8.13 10.39
N SER A 86 -1.78 8.19 9.09
CA SER A 86 -2.53 7.45 8.08
C SER A 86 -1.59 6.90 7.02
N VAL A 87 -1.81 5.63 6.67
CA VAL A 87 -1.19 5.01 5.49
C VAL A 87 -2.31 4.55 4.58
N ILE A 88 -2.34 5.11 3.38
CA ILE A 88 -3.41 4.89 2.41
C ILE A 88 -2.76 4.52 1.08
N PHE A 89 -3.26 3.49 0.43
CA PHE A 89 -2.73 2.95 -0.82
C PHE A 89 -3.83 2.28 -1.65
N GLY A 90 -3.47 1.86 -2.86
CA GLY A 90 -4.38 1.31 -3.86
C GLY A 90 -4.60 2.26 -5.03
N ASP A 91 -4.78 1.68 -6.22
CA ASP A 91 -4.88 2.41 -7.47
C ASP A 91 -6.28 2.98 -7.71
N ILE A 92 -7.28 2.10 -7.85
CA ILE A 92 -8.69 2.51 -8.01
C ILE A 92 -9.32 2.80 -6.64
N TYR A 93 -9.29 1.80 -5.76
CA TYR A 93 -9.88 1.92 -4.45
C TYR A 93 -8.87 2.43 -3.41
N TYR A 94 -9.42 2.98 -2.35
CA TYR A 94 -8.72 3.39 -1.15
C TYR A 94 -8.74 2.22 -0.17
N HIS A 95 -7.55 1.79 0.19
CA HIS A 95 -7.27 0.85 1.27
C HIS A 95 -6.33 1.54 2.24
N GLY A 96 -6.43 1.24 3.52
CA GLY A 96 -5.52 1.87 4.45
C GLY A 96 -5.82 1.62 5.90
N ILE A 97 -5.01 2.31 6.70
CA ILE A 97 -4.97 2.19 8.15
C ILE A 97 -4.80 3.61 8.71
N ILE A 98 -5.69 3.99 9.62
CA ILE A 98 -5.70 5.31 10.26
C ILE A 98 -5.60 5.13 11.78
N LEU A 99 -4.66 5.82 12.40
CA LEU A 99 -4.48 5.89 13.85
C LEU A 99 -5.26 7.09 14.40
N GLY A 100 -6.39 6.81 15.05
CA GLY A 100 -7.16 7.82 15.75
C GLY A 100 -6.48 8.30 17.03
N ALA A 101 -6.93 9.43 17.56
CA ALA A 101 -6.26 10.16 18.64
C ALA A 101 -6.20 9.40 19.99
N ASN A 102 -7.09 8.42 20.19
CA ASN A 102 -7.25 7.68 21.45
C ASN A 102 -6.83 6.21 21.30
N ASP A 103 -5.73 5.97 20.57
CA ASP A 103 -5.21 4.63 20.25
C ASP A 103 -6.21 3.71 19.51
N ASN A 104 -7.29 4.28 18.96
CA ASN A 104 -8.21 3.57 18.10
C ASN A 104 -7.63 3.44 16.69
N ILE A 105 -7.91 2.31 16.03
CA ILE A 105 -7.38 2.01 14.70
C ILE A 105 -8.56 1.77 13.76
N ILE A 106 -8.56 2.45 12.62
CA ILE A 106 -9.48 2.15 11.52
C ILE A 106 -8.68 1.41 10.46
N VAL A 107 -9.12 0.21 10.11
CA VAL A 107 -8.61 -0.55 8.97
C VAL A 107 -9.73 -0.66 7.95
N PHE A 108 -9.48 -0.20 6.73
CA PHE A 108 -10.51 -0.12 5.69
C PHE A 108 -9.97 -0.56 4.34
N SER A 109 -10.85 -1.05 3.49
CA SER A 109 -10.49 -1.61 2.18
C SER A 109 -11.64 -1.42 1.20
N MET A 110 -11.31 -1.21 -0.08
CA MET A 110 -12.25 -1.15 -1.20
C MET A 110 -13.22 0.04 -1.19
N TYR A 111 -12.80 1.20 -0.66
CA TYR A 111 -13.60 2.43 -0.74
C TYR A 111 -13.28 3.22 -2.01
N GLU A 112 -14.29 3.84 -2.63
CA GLU A 112 -14.08 4.66 -3.84
C GLU A 112 -13.36 5.99 -3.53
N SER A 113 -13.56 6.52 -2.33
CA SER A 113 -12.87 7.70 -1.84
C SER A 113 -12.83 7.73 -0.30
N LEU A 114 -12.06 8.67 0.27
CA LEU A 114 -12.06 8.89 1.72
C LEU A 114 -13.36 9.52 2.20
N GLU A 115 -14.04 10.32 1.37
CA GLU A 115 -15.36 10.86 1.68
C GLU A 115 -16.40 9.75 1.80
N ALA A 116 -16.34 8.72 0.93
CA ALA A 116 -17.22 7.56 1.04
C ALA A 116 -16.98 6.79 2.36
N LEU A 117 -15.71 6.65 2.78
CA LEU A 117 -15.39 6.08 4.09
C LEU A 117 -15.97 6.92 5.23
N ILE A 118 -15.78 8.24 5.19
CA ILE A 118 -16.27 9.15 6.23
C ILE A 118 -17.79 9.08 6.34
N ALA A 119 -18.51 8.98 5.22
CA ALA A 119 -19.97 8.89 5.20
C ALA A 119 -20.51 7.63 5.91
N GLU A 120 -19.75 6.52 5.92
CA GLU A 120 -20.12 5.28 6.63
C GLU A 120 -19.81 5.33 8.15
N LEU A 121 -19.03 6.32 8.60
CA LEU A 121 -18.61 6.46 10.00
C LEU A 121 -19.44 7.48 10.80
N LEU A 122 -20.29 8.26 10.13
CA LEU A 122 -21.15 9.31 10.69
C LEU A 122 -22.59 8.81 10.86
#